data_AF-A2BLZ6-F1
#
_entry.id   AF-A2BLZ6-F1
#
_cell.length_a   1.000
_cell.length_b   1.000
_cell.length_c   1.000
_cell.angle_alpha   90.00
_cell.angle_beta   90.00
_cell.angle_gamma   90.00
#
_symmetry.space_group_name_H-M   'P 1'
#
loop_
_entity.id
_entity.type
_entity.pdbx_description
1 polymer ?
#
loop_
_entity_poly.entity_id
_entity_poly.type
_entity_poly.pdbx_seq_one_letter_code
_entity_poly.pdbx_strand_id
1 'polypeptide(L)'
;MQKAMKRMVVVAVLLALLVAVPALAQPARSRGDYKQFELNTDGRAWIVDGVMQMRVVQGGRMKVSGLGWIDVNPEDEVEVHISDEAPGKAHIWIGSDGWLDWRKVSVESIYINGVLVAENTQIEKANFKVDVSSIHSTVEIRVLRSPSGWTQFTFNGTTIINGNDDSEIRVVGVRPTTSTPLNIDLSSSEYAIGAAATAYINGAEVPELGSPLSLVGLALAASLLAVVGRAVKARDRVVEGL
;
A
#
# COMPACT_ATOMS: atom_id res chain seq x y z
N MET A 1 -14.33 49.52 -35.82
CA MET A 1 -14.59 48.79 -34.55
C MET A 1 -14.71 47.26 -34.68
N GLN A 2 -14.82 46.67 -35.88
CA GLN A 2 -14.95 45.20 -36.04
C GLN A 2 -13.65 44.38 -35.91
N LYS A 3 -12.47 45.02 -35.88
CA LYS A 3 -11.16 44.33 -35.85
C LYS A 3 -10.67 44.02 -34.43
N ALA A 4 -11.26 44.65 -33.41
CA ALA A 4 -10.90 44.45 -31.99
C ALA A 4 -11.64 43.26 -31.34
N MET A 5 -12.83 42.90 -31.83
CA MET A 5 -13.62 41.80 -31.24
C MET A 5 -13.18 40.39 -31.68
N LYS A 6 -12.42 40.25 -32.78
CA LYS A 6 -11.91 38.92 -33.22
C LYS A 6 -10.70 38.42 -32.42
N ARG A 7 -10.04 39.26 -31.63
CA ARG A 7 -8.90 38.85 -30.80
C ARG A 7 -9.28 38.40 -29.38
N MET A 8 -10.50 38.70 -28.93
CA MET A 8 -10.97 38.30 -27.59
C MET A 8 -11.55 36.87 -27.55
N VAL A 9 -11.99 36.30 -28.67
CA VAL A 9 -12.51 34.92 -28.71
C VAL A 9 -11.39 33.87 -28.74
N VAL A 10 -10.21 34.21 -29.28
CA VAL A 10 -9.07 33.28 -29.32
C VAL A 10 -8.42 33.13 -27.94
N VAL A 11 -8.50 34.15 -27.07
CA VAL A 11 -7.97 34.08 -25.69
C VAL A 11 -8.91 33.30 -24.77
N ALA A 12 -10.23 33.32 -25.01
CA ALA A 12 -11.19 32.57 -24.21
C ALA A 12 -11.17 31.05 -24.49
N VAL A 13 -10.83 30.63 -25.71
CA VAL A 13 -10.68 29.19 -26.04
C VAL A 13 -9.32 28.65 -25.59
N LEU A 14 -8.26 29.49 -25.54
CA LEU A 14 -6.98 29.08 -24.95
C LEU A 14 -7.01 28.95 -23.42
N LEU A 15 -7.94 29.63 -22.73
CA LEU A 15 -8.11 29.52 -21.28
C LEU A 15 -8.97 28.32 -20.84
N ALA A 16 -9.71 27.69 -21.76
CA ALA A 16 -10.50 26.50 -21.49
C ALA A 16 -9.67 25.19 -21.57
N LEU A 17 -8.41 25.25 -22.02
CA LEU A 17 -7.48 24.12 -22.00
C LEU A 17 -6.60 24.05 -20.74
N LEU A 18 -6.88 24.90 -19.74
CA LEU A 18 -6.13 24.96 -18.48
C LEU A 18 -6.95 24.49 -17.26
N VAL A 19 -7.92 23.61 -17.51
CA VAL A 19 -8.54 22.77 -16.46
C VAL A 19 -8.38 21.30 -16.85
N ALA A 20 -7.22 20.95 -17.41
CA ALA A 20 -6.68 19.62 -17.18
C ALA A 20 -6.23 19.63 -15.71
N VAL A 21 -7.12 19.16 -14.83
CA VAL A 21 -6.73 18.70 -13.51
C VAL A 21 -5.44 17.92 -13.71
N PRO A 22 -4.31 18.28 -13.08
CA PRO A 22 -3.29 17.28 -12.88
C PRO A 22 -3.98 16.25 -11.99
N ALA A 23 -4.61 15.24 -12.62
CA ALA A 23 -4.76 13.95 -11.99
C ALA A 23 -3.39 13.71 -11.40
N LEU A 24 -3.34 13.61 -10.08
CA LEU A 24 -2.14 13.40 -9.30
C LEU A 24 -1.35 12.30 -10.00
N ALA A 25 -0.44 12.69 -10.88
CA ALA A 25 0.58 11.83 -11.41
C ALA A 25 1.48 11.68 -10.20
N GLN A 26 1.07 10.79 -9.29
CA GLN A 26 1.99 10.18 -8.38
C GLN A 26 3.15 9.75 -9.28
N PRO A 27 4.35 10.30 -9.06
CA PRO A 27 5.48 9.95 -9.90
C PRO A 27 5.51 8.43 -9.94
N ALA A 28 5.55 7.86 -11.15
CA ALA A 28 5.77 6.44 -11.32
C ALA A 28 7.08 6.13 -10.59
N ARG A 29 6.96 5.65 -9.33
CA ARG A 29 8.11 5.30 -8.50
C ARG A 29 8.88 4.28 -9.31
N SER A 30 10.16 4.55 -9.47
CA SER A 30 11.01 3.74 -10.31
C SER A 30 11.03 2.32 -9.77
N ARG A 31 11.30 1.35 -10.65
CA ARG A 31 11.40 -0.09 -10.33
C ARG A 31 12.38 -0.41 -9.17
N GLY A 32 13.16 0.57 -8.69
CA GLY A 32 14.11 0.46 -7.59
C GLY A 32 13.69 1.08 -6.24
N ASP A 33 12.49 1.64 -6.11
CA ASP A 33 12.10 2.39 -4.89
C ASP A 33 11.37 1.55 -3.83
N TYR A 34 11.16 0.25 -4.08
CA TYR A 34 10.49 -0.62 -3.13
C TYR A 34 11.43 -1.04 -2.00
N LYS A 35 10.95 -0.92 -0.77
CA LYS A 35 11.69 -1.26 0.44
C LYS A 35 11.16 -2.56 1.01
N GLN A 36 12.05 -3.40 1.52
CA GLN A 36 11.63 -4.59 2.24
C GLN A 36 10.91 -4.21 3.52
N PHE A 37 9.86 -4.95 3.87
CA PHE A 37 9.19 -4.81 5.15
C PHE A 37 8.94 -6.18 5.77
N GLU A 38 8.89 -6.20 7.09
CA GLU A 38 8.41 -7.32 7.88
C GLU A 38 7.52 -6.76 8.98
N LEU A 39 6.32 -7.30 9.11
CA LEU A 39 5.30 -6.86 10.05
C LEU A 39 4.70 -8.10 10.72
N ASN A 40 4.71 -8.13 12.03
CA ASN A 40 4.15 -9.19 12.84
C ASN A 40 3.39 -8.56 14.00
N THR A 41 2.16 -8.99 14.23
CA THR A 41 1.37 -8.52 15.36
C THR A 41 0.67 -9.66 16.07
N ASP A 42 0.39 -9.47 17.35
CA ASP A 42 -0.47 -10.35 18.14
C ASP A 42 -1.62 -9.53 18.73
N GLY A 43 -2.86 -9.99 18.52
CA GLY A 43 -4.08 -9.35 19.01
C GLY A 43 -4.47 -8.06 18.29
N ARG A 44 -4.01 -7.86 17.04
CA ARG A 44 -4.32 -6.66 16.24
C ARG A 44 -5.07 -7.03 14.97
N ALA A 45 -6.13 -6.29 14.67
CA ALA A 45 -6.92 -6.48 13.45
C ALA A 45 -6.24 -5.82 12.24
N TRP A 46 -6.25 -6.53 11.12
CA TRP A 46 -5.68 -6.08 9.85
C TRP A 46 -6.78 -5.96 8.81
N ILE A 47 -6.61 -5.01 7.91
CA ILE A 47 -7.33 -4.89 6.64
C ILE A 47 -6.30 -5.01 5.53
N VAL A 48 -6.65 -5.73 4.46
CA VAL A 48 -5.86 -5.77 3.23
C VAL A 48 -6.77 -5.38 2.08
N ASP A 49 -6.46 -4.26 1.43
CA ASP A 49 -7.28 -3.68 0.38
C ASP A 49 -6.44 -3.13 -0.77
N GLY A 50 -7.01 -3.09 -1.98
CA GLY A 50 -6.38 -2.49 -3.15
C GLY A 50 -6.27 -3.43 -4.34
N VAL A 51 -5.50 -3.04 -5.35
CA VAL A 51 -5.47 -3.74 -6.65
C VAL A 51 -4.11 -4.37 -6.87
N MET A 52 -4.11 -5.62 -7.34
CA MET A 52 -2.93 -6.28 -7.86
C MET A 52 -3.16 -6.73 -9.29
N GLN A 53 -2.32 -6.22 -10.19
CA GLN A 53 -2.31 -6.56 -11.62
C GLN A 53 -1.04 -7.34 -11.94
N MET A 54 -1.20 -8.47 -12.63
CA MET A 54 -0.14 -9.44 -12.86
C MET A 54 -0.25 -10.07 -14.25
N ARG A 55 0.88 -10.26 -14.94
CA ARG A 55 0.96 -11.03 -16.19
C ARG A 55 1.30 -12.49 -15.88
N VAL A 56 0.53 -13.40 -16.45
CA VAL A 56 0.70 -14.84 -16.27
C VAL A 56 1.79 -15.34 -17.22
N VAL A 57 2.76 -16.11 -16.71
CA VAL A 57 3.83 -16.74 -17.50
C VAL A 57 3.64 -18.25 -17.65
N GLN A 58 2.92 -18.87 -16.71
CA GLN A 58 2.53 -20.27 -16.80
C GLN A 58 1.08 -20.39 -16.35
N GLY A 59 0.24 -20.86 -17.27
CA GLY A 59 -1.19 -21.04 -17.02
C GLY A 59 -1.49 -22.04 -15.92
N GLY A 60 -2.75 -22.03 -15.49
CA GLY A 60 -3.24 -22.83 -14.38
C GLY A 60 -4.69 -22.52 -14.10
N ARG A 61 -5.09 -22.62 -12.83
CA ARG A 61 -6.50 -22.40 -12.44
C ARG A 61 -6.61 -21.63 -11.14
N MET A 62 -7.71 -20.87 -11.04
CA MET A 62 -8.14 -20.19 -9.83
C MET A 62 -9.51 -20.73 -9.41
N LYS A 63 -9.64 -21.22 -8.18
CA LYS A 63 -10.92 -21.62 -7.59
C LYS A 63 -11.54 -20.41 -6.91
N VAL A 64 -12.73 -20.04 -7.36
CA VAL A 64 -13.51 -18.92 -6.86
C VAL A 64 -14.79 -19.43 -6.23
N SER A 65 -15.10 -18.94 -5.04
CA SER A 65 -16.29 -19.37 -4.29
C SER A 65 -17.58 -19.05 -5.06
N GLY A 66 -18.50 -20.01 -5.09
CA GLY A 66 -19.76 -19.90 -5.84
C GLY A 66 -19.65 -20.03 -7.37
N LEU A 67 -18.45 -19.89 -7.97
CA LEU A 67 -18.25 -19.96 -9.42
C LEU A 67 -17.50 -21.22 -9.89
N GLY A 68 -16.69 -21.83 -9.03
CA GLY A 68 -15.88 -23.00 -9.38
C GLY A 68 -14.49 -22.62 -9.88
N TRP A 69 -13.98 -23.32 -10.89
CA TRP A 69 -12.64 -23.09 -11.42
C TRP A 69 -12.67 -22.16 -12.64
N ILE A 70 -11.83 -21.13 -12.60
CA ILE A 70 -11.51 -20.24 -13.72
C ILE A 70 -10.15 -20.67 -14.27
N ASP A 71 -10.09 -20.98 -15.57
CA ASP A 71 -8.83 -21.25 -16.27
C ASP A 71 -8.11 -19.93 -16.56
N VAL A 72 -6.79 -19.92 -16.35
CA VAL A 72 -5.92 -18.77 -16.64
C VAL A 72 -4.79 -19.25 -17.55
N ASN A 73 -4.56 -18.57 -18.66
CA ASN A 73 -3.60 -18.95 -19.68
C ASN A 73 -2.31 -18.14 -19.58
N PRO A 74 -1.18 -18.64 -20.11
CA PRO A 74 0.00 -17.80 -20.33
C PRO A 74 -0.36 -16.55 -21.12
N GLU A 75 0.30 -15.44 -20.79
CA GLU A 75 0.09 -14.08 -21.32
C GLU A 75 -1.20 -13.37 -20.89
N ASP A 76 -2.11 -14.05 -20.17
CA ASP A 76 -3.26 -13.38 -19.57
C ASP A 76 -2.80 -12.31 -18.57
N GLU A 77 -3.51 -11.19 -18.57
CA GLU A 77 -3.39 -10.14 -17.57
C GLU A 77 -4.51 -10.31 -16.55
N VAL A 78 -4.14 -10.64 -15.32
CA VAL A 78 -5.08 -10.83 -14.21
C VAL A 78 -5.02 -9.61 -13.32
N GLU A 79 -6.16 -8.99 -13.08
CA GLU A 79 -6.32 -7.88 -12.14
C GLU A 79 -7.28 -8.30 -11.03
N VAL A 80 -6.82 -8.20 -9.79
CA VAL A 80 -7.61 -8.57 -8.60
C VAL A 80 -7.76 -7.36 -7.70
N HIS A 81 -9.01 -7.02 -7.41
CA HIS A 81 -9.39 -5.99 -6.45
C HIS A 81 -9.66 -6.67 -5.10
N ILE A 82 -8.68 -6.59 -4.21
CA ILE A 82 -8.70 -7.22 -2.89
C ILE A 82 -9.49 -6.31 -1.93
N SER A 83 -10.36 -6.92 -1.14
CA SER A 83 -11.22 -6.22 -0.17
C SER A 83 -11.37 -7.08 1.09
N ASP A 84 -10.24 -7.44 1.71
CA ASP A 84 -10.21 -8.30 2.88
C ASP A 84 -10.24 -7.48 4.17
N GLU A 85 -11.46 -7.09 4.55
CA GLU A 85 -11.73 -6.27 5.73
C GLU A 85 -12.05 -7.09 6.99
N ALA A 86 -12.28 -8.40 6.83
CA ALA A 86 -12.63 -9.29 7.94
C ALA A 86 -11.36 -9.91 8.54
N PRO A 87 -11.18 -9.88 9.87
CA PRO A 87 -10.00 -10.50 10.47
C PRO A 87 -9.97 -12.00 10.21
N GLY A 88 -8.81 -12.49 9.78
CA GLY A 88 -8.31 -13.76 10.30
C GLY A 88 -8.30 -14.99 9.37
N LYS A 89 -8.36 -14.88 8.04
CA LYS A 89 -8.39 -16.09 7.18
C LYS A 89 -7.60 -16.05 5.88
N ALA A 90 -7.29 -14.88 5.36
CA ALA A 90 -6.59 -14.78 4.10
C ALA A 90 -5.15 -15.26 4.22
N HIS A 91 -4.69 -15.93 3.17
CA HIS A 91 -3.29 -16.18 2.94
C HIS A 91 -2.99 -15.76 1.51
N ILE A 92 -2.14 -14.76 1.35
CA ILE A 92 -1.69 -14.23 0.05
C ILE A 92 -0.19 -14.48 -0.02
N TRP A 93 0.21 -15.50 -0.76
CA TRP A 93 1.62 -15.76 -1.04
C TRP A 93 1.92 -15.64 -2.53
N ILE A 94 3.01 -14.94 -2.85
CA ILE A 94 3.62 -14.92 -4.18
C ILE A 94 5.12 -15.10 -4.01
N GLY A 95 5.63 -16.24 -4.48
CA GLY A 95 7.05 -16.54 -4.44
C GLY A 95 7.87 -15.56 -5.28
N SER A 96 9.16 -15.41 -4.94
CA SER A 96 10.11 -14.68 -5.78
C SER A 96 10.28 -15.30 -7.18
N ASP A 97 9.88 -16.57 -7.32
CA ASP A 97 9.81 -17.30 -8.59
C ASP A 97 8.49 -17.06 -9.34
N GLY A 98 7.50 -16.41 -8.74
CA GLY A 98 6.22 -16.04 -9.35
C GLY A 98 5.09 -17.03 -9.15
N TRP A 99 5.27 -18.11 -8.38
CA TRP A 99 4.14 -18.98 -8.03
C TRP A 99 3.21 -18.31 -7.02
N LEU A 100 1.90 -18.46 -7.21
CA LEU A 100 0.89 -17.98 -6.27
C LEU A 100 0.39 -19.12 -5.38
N ASP A 101 0.16 -18.82 -4.11
CA ASP A 101 -0.69 -19.61 -3.21
C ASP A 101 -1.62 -18.66 -2.48
N TRP A 102 -2.81 -18.46 -3.04
CA TRP A 102 -3.83 -17.60 -2.46
C TRP A 102 -4.96 -18.44 -1.90
N ARG A 103 -5.31 -18.22 -0.63
CA ARG A 103 -6.32 -19.02 0.08
C ARG A 103 -7.21 -18.10 0.88
N LYS A 104 -8.53 -18.24 0.67
CA LYS A 104 -9.59 -17.49 1.37
C LYS A 104 -9.42 -15.96 1.28
N VAL A 105 -8.99 -15.46 0.12
CA VAL A 105 -8.80 -14.02 -0.11
C VAL A 105 -10.11 -13.40 -0.57
N SER A 106 -10.66 -12.48 0.21
CA SER A 106 -11.88 -11.76 -0.15
C SER A 106 -11.58 -10.72 -1.22
N VAL A 107 -12.38 -10.68 -2.28
CA VAL A 107 -12.17 -9.81 -3.44
C VAL A 107 -13.47 -9.13 -3.84
N GLU A 108 -13.36 -7.85 -4.19
CA GLU A 108 -14.45 -7.08 -4.78
C GLU A 108 -14.67 -7.52 -6.22
N SER A 109 -13.59 -7.72 -6.98
CA SER A 109 -13.67 -8.14 -8.38
C SER A 109 -12.39 -8.80 -8.88
N ILE A 110 -12.55 -9.61 -9.92
CA ILE A 110 -11.46 -10.25 -10.67
C ILE A 110 -11.70 -9.96 -12.16
N TYR A 111 -10.68 -9.44 -12.83
CA TYR A 111 -10.65 -9.25 -14.28
C TYR A 111 -9.56 -10.12 -14.91
N ILE A 112 -9.85 -10.66 -16.09
CA ILE A 112 -8.88 -11.31 -16.96
C ILE A 112 -8.92 -10.61 -18.32
N ASN A 113 -7.78 -10.05 -18.74
CA ASN A 113 -7.65 -9.25 -19.97
C ASN A 113 -8.69 -8.11 -20.04
N GLY A 114 -8.96 -7.46 -18.90
CA GLY A 114 -9.96 -6.39 -18.77
C GLY A 114 -11.42 -6.83 -18.74
N VAL A 115 -11.72 -8.14 -18.81
CA VAL A 115 -13.07 -8.68 -18.72
C VAL A 115 -13.36 -9.12 -17.28
N LEU A 116 -14.47 -8.64 -16.69
CA LEU A 116 -14.93 -9.06 -15.37
C LEU A 116 -15.30 -10.55 -15.40
N VAL A 117 -14.64 -11.37 -14.57
CA VAL A 117 -14.91 -12.81 -14.47
C VAL A 117 -15.54 -13.21 -13.13
N ALA A 118 -15.39 -12.39 -12.10
CA ALA A 118 -16.00 -12.61 -10.80
C ALA A 118 -16.12 -11.30 -10.01
N GLU A 119 -17.11 -11.20 -9.13
CA GLU A 119 -17.32 -10.05 -8.23
C GLU A 119 -17.83 -10.51 -6.86
N ASN A 120 -17.58 -9.71 -5.82
CA ASN A 120 -18.06 -9.89 -4.45
C ASN A 120 -17.93 -11.33 -3.95
N THR A 121 -16.73 -11.88 -4.02
CA THR A 121 -16.48 -13.30 -3.81
C THR A 121 -15.16 -13.54 -3.07
N GLN A 122 -14.73 -14.80 -3.01
CA GLN A 122 -13.50 -15.23 -2.39
C GLN A 122 -12.70 -16.13 -3.33
N ILE A 123 -11.40 -15.87 -3.43
CA ILE A 123 -10.43 -16.79 -4.04
C ILE A 123 -10.10 -17.86 -3.00
N GLU A 124 -10.52 -19.09 -3.26
CA GLU A 124 -10.29 -20.23 -2.38
C GLU A 124 -8.92 -20.88 -2.62
N LYS A 125 -8.45 -20.83 -3.88
CA LYS A 125 -7.16 -21.36 -4.31
C LYS A 125 -6.72 -20.70 -5.62
N ALA A 126 -5.47 -20.25 -5.73
CA ALA A 126 -4.85 -19.91 -7.01
C ALA A 126 -3.61 -20.78 -7.23
N ASN A 127 -3.41 -21.30 -8.44
CA ASN A 127 -2.23 -22.10 -8.79
C ASN A 127 -1.85 -21.86 -10.26
N PHE A 128 -1.14 -20.77 -10.50
CA PHE A 128 -0.51 -20.40 -11.76
C PHE A 128 0.75 -19.58 -11.44
N LYS A 129 1.56 -19.28 -12.45
CA LYS A 129 2.81 -18.54 -12.29
C LYS A 129 2.73 -17.19 -13.00
N VAL A 130 3.23 -16.14 -12.37
CA VAL A 130 3.24 -14.76 -12.92
C VAL A 130 4.65 -14.22 -13.08
N ASP A 131 4.80 -13.21 -13.94
CA ASP A 131 6.02 -12.42 -14.02
C ASP A 131 6.06 -11.42 -12.87
N VAL A 132 6.78 -11.77 -11.81
CA VAL A 132 7.03 -10.93 -10.61
C VAL A 132 7.52 -9.53 -10.97
N SER A 133 8.28 -9.43 -12.06
CA SER A 133 8.90 -8.18 -12.49
C SER A 133 7.89 -7.21 -13.13
N SER A 134 6.72 -7.71 -13.54
CA SER A 134 5.60 -6.99 -14.14
C SER A 134 4.47 -6.66 -13.17
N ILE A 135 4.52 -7.13 -11.92
CA ILE A 135 3.45 -6.91 -10.96
C ILE A 135 3.33 -5.42 -10.64
N HIS A 136 2.13 -4.89 -10.86
CA HIS A 136 1.69 -3.57 -10.41
C HIS A 136 0.74 -3.75 -9.23
N SER A 137 0.98 -3.04 -8.14
CA SER A 137 0.22 -3.20 -6.91
C SER A 137 -0.03 -1.86 -6.23
N THR A 138 -1.29 -1.60 -5.91
CA THR A 138 -1.72 -0.56 -4.98
C THR A 138 -2.14 -1.15 -3.63
N VAL A 139 -1.98 -2.46 -3.44
CA VAL A 139 -2.40 -3.18 -2.23
C VAL A 139 -1.78 -2.52 -1.00
N GLU A 140 -2.63 -2.25 -0.02
CA GLU A 140 -2.29 -1.73 1.29
C GLU A 140 -2.56 -2.79 2.35
N ILE A 141 -1.67 -2.87 3.32
CA ILE A 141 -1.91 -3.55 4.59
C ILE A 141 -2.14 -2.47 5.64
N ARG A 142 -3.28 -2.50 6.32
CA ARG A 142 -3.62 -1.57 7.41
C ARG A 142 -3.84 -2.31 8.71
N VAL A 143 -2.95 -2.11 9.67
CA VAL A 143 -3.13 -2.56 11.05
C VAL A 143 -3.90 -1.50 11.82
N LEU A 144 -5.06 -1.88 12.34
CA LEU A 144 -5.93 -0.97 13.07
C LEU A 144 -5.36 -0.62 14.45
N ARG A 145 -5.71 0.56 14.96
CA ARG A 145 -5.41 0.94 16.34
C ARG A 145 -6.08 -0.04 17.30
N SER A 146 -5.33 -0.51 18.29
CA SER A 146 -5.82 -1.41 19.33
C SER A 146 -5.14 -1.05 20.66
N PRO A 147 -5.87 -0.98 21.78
CA PRO A 147 -5.37 -0.43 23.05
C PRO A 147 -4.17 -1.17 23.68
N SER A 148 -3.82 -2.38 23.19
CA SER A 148 -2.54 -3.02 23.43
C SER A 148 -2.42 -4.30 22.61
N GLY A 149 -1.53 -4.33 21.61
CA GLY A 149 -1.12 -5.56 20.93
C GLY A 149 0.40 -5.58 20.75
N TRP A 150 1.01 -6.76 20.86
CA TRP A 150 2.43 -6.88 20.55
C TRP A 150 2.61 -6.64 19.04
N THR A 151 3.64 -5.89 18.68
CA THR A 151 3.95 -5.51 17.32
C THR A 151 5.46 -5.54 17.11
N GLN A 152 5.90 -6.19 16.03
CA GLN A 152 7.22 -6.04 15.47
C GLN A 152 7.07 -5.53 14.04
N PHE A 153 7.65 -4.37 13.77
CA PHE A 153 7.64 -3.78 12.44
C PHE A 153 9.04 -3.33 12.04
N THR A 154 9.55 -3.90 10.96
CA THR A 154 10.81 -3.55 10.33
C THR A 154 10.52 -3.00 8.94
N PHE A 155 11.13 -1.87 8.60
CA PHE A 155 11.02 -1.27 7.28
C PHE A 155 12.41 -0.90 6.78
N ASN A 156 12.72 -1.33 5.56
CA ASN A 156 14.03 -1.17 4.94
C ASN A 156 15.21 -1.60 5.83
N GLY A 157 15.08 -2.73 6.52
CA GLY A 157 16.10 -3.26 7.43
C GLY A 157 16.22 -2.53 8.77
N THR A 158 15.40 -1.50 9.03
CA THR A 158 15.37 -0.82 10.33
C THR A 158 14.15 -1.23 11.12
N THR A 159 14.35 -1.70 12.35
CA THR A 159 13.25 -1.94 13.29
C THR A 159 12.66 -0.60 13.73
N ILE A 160 11.38 -0.41 13.44
CA ILE A 160 10.63 0.80 13.78
C ILE A 160 9.83 0.61 15.08
N ILE A 161 9.23 -0.57 15.24
CA ILE A 161 8.46 -0.97 16.43
C ILE A 161 8.92 -2.36 16.85
N ASN A 162 9.11 -2.57 18.17
CA ASN A 162 9.34 -3.88 18.77
C ASN A 162 8.80 -3.89 20.20
N GLY A 163 7.59 -4.43 20.39
CA GLY A 163 6.91 -4.50 21.68
C GLY A 163 5.44 -4.11 21.56
N ASN A 164 4.84 -3.73 22.69
CA ASN A 164 3.45 -3.30 22.69
C ASN A 164 3.31 -1.93 22.01
N ASP A 165 2.38 -1.84 21.07
CA ASP A 165 2.09 -0.62 20.31
C ASP A 165 0.60 -0.57 19.95
N ASP A 166 0.02 0.63 19.96
CA ASP A 166 -1.37 0.91 19.63
C ASP A 166 -1.54 1.74 18.35
N SER A 167 -0.44 2.02 17.66
CA SER A 167 -0.38 2.92 16.51
C SER A 167 -1.06 2.32 15.30
N GLU A 168 -1.80 3.11 14.52
CA GLU A 168 -2.20 2.65 13.19
C GLU A 168 -0.94 2.46 12.32
N ILE A 169 -0.83 1.33 11.62
CA ILE A 169 0.27 1.05 10.69
C ILE A 169 -0.32 0.84 9.31
N ARG A 170 0.25 1.51 8.31
CA ARG A 170 -0.12 1.32 6.89
C ARG A 170 1.12 0.98 6.09
N VAL A 171 1.09 -0.11 5.34
CA VAL A 171 2.16 -0.50 4.42
C VAL A 171 1.57 -0.50 3.01
N VAL A 172 2.08 0.37 2.13
CA VAL A 172 1.39 0.74 0.88
C VAL A 172 2.14 0.23 -0.35
N GLY A 173 1.39 -0.27 -1.33
CA GLY A 173 1.93 -0.81 -2.58
C GLY A 173 2.73 -2.08 -2.35
N VAL A 174 2.20 -2.99 -1.53
CA VAL A 174 2.87 -4.25 -1.18
C VAL A 174 2.93 -5.19 -2.37
N ARG A 175 4.08 -5.81 -2.58
CA ARG A 175 4.35 -6.69 -3.73
C ARG A 175 5.53 -7.63 -3.44
N PRO A 176 5.65 -8.73 -4.18
CA PRO A 176 6.89 -9.48 -4.27
C PRO A 176 7.94 -8.71 -5.11
N THR A 177 9.19 -9.11 -4.96
CA THR A 177 10.29 -8.82 -5.90
C THR A 177 10.95 -10.13 -6.32
N THR A 178 11.87 -10.07 -7.28
CA THR A 178 12.65 -11.25 -7.70
C THR A 178 13.59 -11.79 -6.61
N SER A 179 13.76 -11.08 -5.49
CA SER A 179 14.59 -11.48 -4.35
C SER A 179 13.81 -11.61 -3.04
N THR A 180 12.54 -11.21 -3.00
CA THR A 180 11.73 -11.20 -1.76
C THR A 180 10.31 -11.63 -2.10
N PRO A 181 9.82 -12.76 -1.55
CA PRO A 181 8.44 -13.16 -1.77
C PRO A 181 7.50 -12.19 -1.06
N LEU A 182 6.26 -12.11 -1.54
CA LEU A 182 5.17 -11.56 -0.74
C LEU A 182 4.55 -12.71 0.04
N ASN A 183 4.42 -12.54 1.35
CA ASN A 183 3.62 -13.41 2.20
C ASN A 183 2.79 -12.51 3.11
N ILE A 184 1.47 -12.63 3.04
CA ILE A 184 0.53 -12.02 3.98
C ILE A 184 -0.28 -13.19 4.52
N ASP A 185 0.01 -13.59 5.74
CA ASP A 185 -0.73 -14.61 6.46
C ASP A 185 -1.58 -13.90 7.51
N LEU A 186 -2.90 -14.03 7.39
CA LEU A 186 -3.85 -13.60 8.41
C LEU A 186 -4.54 -14.80 9.04
N SER A 187 -4.17 -16.03 8.65
CA SER A 187 -4.91 -17.26 8.97
C SER A 187 -4.43 -17.95 10.25
N SER A 188 -3.17 -17.77 10.60
CA SER A 188 -2.52 -18.47 11.72
C SER A 188 -1.64 -17.59 12.60
N SER A 189 -1.08 -16.54 12.01
CA SER A 189 -0.28 -15.51 12.66
C SER A 189 -0.45 -14.26 11.82
N GLU A 190 -0.87 -13.13 12.38
CA GLU A 190 -0.94 -11.86 11.65
C GLU A 190 0.47 -11.39 11.28
N TYR A 191 0.95 -11.89 10.14
CA TYR A 191 2.33 -11.78 9.67
C TYR A 191 2.35 -11.38 8.20
N ALA A 192 3.20 -10.41 7.87
CA ALA A 192 3.51 -10.10 6.49
C ALA A 192 4.97 -9.76 6.27
N ILE A 193 5.48 -10.22 5.13
CA ILE A 193 6.79 -9.86 4.59
C ILE A 193 6.67 -9.62 3.09
N GLY A 194 7.43 -8.68 2.58
CA GLY A 194 7.47 -8.38 1.16
C GLY A 194 8.27 -7.12 0.88
N ALA A 195 7.96 -6.50 -0.26
CA ALA A 195 8.43 -5.16 -0.57
C ALA A 195 7.25 -4.20 -0.67
N ALA A 196 7.45 -2.94 -0.31
CA ALA A 196 6.42 -1.92 -0.28
C ALA A 196 6.97 -0.58 -0.77
N ALA A 197 6.09 0.26 -1.31
CA ALA A 197 6.47 1.56 -1.82
C ALA A 197 6.75 2.57 -0.69
N THR A 198 6.04 2.45 0.43
CA THR A 198 6.22 3.27 1.63
C THR A 198 5.46 2.65 2.81
N ALA A 199 5.67 3.18 4.02
CA ALA A 199 4.90 2.83 5.20
C ALA A 199 4.59 4.08 6.03
N TYR A 200 3.50 4.04 6.81
CA TYR A 200 3.08 5.09 7.71
C TYR A 200 2.78 4.54 9.10
N ILE A 201 3.06 5.35 10.13
CA ILE A 201 2.68 5.11 11.52
C ILE A 201 1.90 6.32 12.00
N ASN A 202 0.65 6.11 12.42
CA ASN A 202 -0.27 7.19 12.82
C ASN A 202 -0.36 8.33 11.78
N GLY A 203 -0.30 7.98 10.50
CA GLY A 203 -0.35 8.93 9.38
C GLY A 203 0.98 9.61 9.04
N ALA A 204 2.05 9.42 9.82
CA ALA A 204 3.38 9.93 9.51
C ALA A 204 4.16 8.89 8.70
N GLU A 205 4.78 9.31 7.58
CA GLU A 205 5.62 8.42 6.76
C GLU A 205 6.84 7.96 7.55
N VAL A 206 7.16 6.65 7.45
CA VAL A 206 8.34 6.07 8.06
C VAL A 206 9.58 6.54 7.29
N PRO A 207 10.51 7.26 7.94
CA PRO A 207 11.64 7.84 7.24
C PRO A 207 12.62 6.77 6.75
N GLU A 208 13.22 7.01 5.57
CA GLU A 208 14.33 6.21 5.09
C GLU A 208 15.59 6.48 5.94
N LEU A 209 15.87 5.59 6.89
CA LEU A 209 17.12 5.61 7.63
C LEU A 209 18.20 4.96 6.74
N GLY A 210 19.09 5.79 6.18
CA GLY A 210 20.15 5.35 5.26
C GLY A 210 20.49 6.34 4.14
N SER A 211 19.62 7.32 3.86
CA SER A 211 19.98 8.44 2.98
C SER A 211 20.74 9.49 3.80
N PRO A 212 21.92 9.99 3.36
CA PRO A 212 22.72 10.93 4.15
C PRO A 212 22.01 12.26 4.49
N LEU A 213 20.84 12.52 3.91
CA LEU A 213 20.01 13.69 4.17
C LEU A 213 18.93 13.48 5.26
N SER A 214 18.60 12.24 5.68
CA SER A 214 17.51 12.00 6.64
C SER A 214 17.90 12.21 8.11
N LEU A 215 19.19 12.19 8.45
CA LEU A 215 19.67 12.54 9.80
C LEU A 215 19.44 14.02 10.16
N VAL A 216 19.34 14.92 9.18
CA VAL A 216 19.06 16.34 9.43
C VAL A 216 17.58 16.57 9.78
N GLY A 217 16.67 15.75 9.24
CA GLY A 217 15.22 15.86 9.47
C GLY A 217 14.80 15.45 10.89
N LEU A 218 15.36 14.36 11.43
CA LEU A 218 15.04 13.91 12.80
C LEU A 218 15.52 14.90 13.87
N ALA A 219 16.69 15.53 13.66
CA ALA A 219 17.20 16.56 14.56
C ALA A 219 16.33 17.83 14.57
N LEU A 220 15.70 18.17 13.43
CA LEU A 220 14.81 19.33 13.29
C LEU A 220 13.41 19.09 13.90
N ALA A 221 12.84 17.89 13.75
CA ALA A 221 11.54 17.57 14.35
C ALA A 221 11.58 17.53 15.89
N ALA A 222 12.64 16.96 16.46
CA ALA A 222 12.84 16.94 17.92
C ALA A 222 13.09 18.35 18.50
N SER A 223 13.79 19.23 17.76
CA SER A 223 14.03 20.60 18.20
C SER A 223 12.81 21.51 18.04
N LEU A 224 11.94 21.29 17.03
CA LEU A 224 10.68 22.04 16.92
C LEU A 224 9.72 21.73 18.08
N LEU A 225 9.59 20.47 18.51
CA LEU A 225 8.79 20.12 19.69
C LEU A 225 9.35 20.72 20.99
N ALA A 226 10.68 20.77 21.14
CA ALA A 226 11.30 21.38 22.31
C ALA A 226 11.12 22.91 22.36
N VAL A 227 11.08 23.59 21.20
CA VAL A 227 10.85 25.03 21.11
C VAL A 227 9.38 25.39 21.36
N VAL A 228 8.43 24.62 20.81
CA VAL A 228 6.99 24.84 21.05
C VAL A 228 6.63 24.56 22.52
N GLY A 229 7.18 23.51 23.13
CA GLY A 229 6.97 23.22 24.56
C GLY A 229 7.52 24.30 25.49
N ARG A 230 8.64 24.97 25.13
CA ARG A 230 9.17 26.11 25.90
C ARG A 230 8.36 27.39 25.68
N ALA A 231 7.82 27.61 24.49
CA ALA A 231 6.98 28.77 24.20
C ALA A 231 5.63 28.72 24.94
N VAL A 232 5.02 27.54 25.06
CA VAL A 232 3.76 27.36 25.82
C VAL A 232 4.01 27.57 27.32
N LYS A 233 5.09 27.02 27.88
CA LYS A 233 5.43 27.17 29.31
C LYS A 233 5.84 28.59 29.70
N ALA A 234 6.35 29.39 28.75
CA ALA A 234 6.65 30.81 28.97
C ALA A 234 5.39 31.68 28.96
N ARG A 235 4.34 31.29 28.22
CA ARG A 235 3.05 31.99 28.20
C ARG A 235 2.29 31.81 29.51
N ASP A 236 2.30 30.60 30.09
CA ASP A 236 1.57 30.34 31.35
C ASP A 236 2.16 31.08 32.55
N ARG A 237 3.48 31.30 32.59
CA ARG A 237 4.13 32.09 33.67
C ARG A 237 3.85 33.59 33.63
N VAL A 238 3.41 34.13 32.50
CA VAL A 238 3.06 35.56 32.39
C VAL A 238 1.63 35.81 32.88
N VAL A 239 0.78 34.79 32.92
CA VAL A 239 -0.62 34.92 33.36
C VAL A 239 -0.78 34.75 34.88
N GLU A 240 0.14 34.08 35.57
CA GLU A 240 0.13 33.96 37.04
C GLU A 240 0.82 35.14 37.78
N GLY A 241 1.39 36.10 37.03
CA GLY A 241 2.14 37.24 37.56
C GLY A 241 1.48 38.61 37.37
N LEU A 242 0.21 38.65 36.97
CA LEU A 242 -0.60 39.87 36.81
C LEU A 242 -1.84 39.84 37.72
#